data_AF-A0A1H9LJN3-F1
#
_entry.id   AF-A0A1H9LJN3-F1
#
_cell.length_a   1.000
_cell.length_b   1.000
_cell.length_c   1.000
_cell.angle_alpha   90.00
_cell.angle_beta   90.00
_cell.angle_gamma   90.00
#
_symmetry.space_group_name_H-M   'P 1'
#
loop_
_entity.id
_entity.type
_entity.pdbx_description
1 polymer ?
#
loop_
_entity_poly.entity_id
_entity_poly.type
_entity_poly.pdbx_seq_one_letter_code
_entity_poly.pdbx_strand_id
1 'polypeptide(L)'
;MRAITVKYFAVLTICILVAACAQMSPHASVGKGTENLNHTALTKHHENLARSMQAKAEEQKKIIKSRSRFSKFGRNAQSAKKRVLWRIHNYEKAAEVNFAKAAYHKKIAREQGRHDTHTNSDATKEQIDKASFRLDKSTPVNSDGLEDAL
;
A
#
# COMPACT_ATOMS: atom_id res chain seq x y z
N MET A 1 -31.78 -3.84 47.97
CA MET A 1 -31.83 -4.21 46.54
C MET A 1 -32.34 -3.12 45.60
N ARG A 2 -32.96 -2.01 46.05
CA ARG A 2 -33.49 -0.94 45.17
C ARG A 2 -32.46 0.09 44.68
N ALA A 3 -31.40 0.37 45.44
CA ALA A 3 -30.40 1.38 45.06
C ALA A 3 -29.38 0.89 44.01
N ILE A 4 -29.14 -0.42 43.96
CA ILE A 4 -28.17 -1.06 43.07
C ILE A 4 -28.73 -1.10 41.63
N THR A 5 -30.02 -1.45 41.49
CA THR A 5 -30.72 -1.47 40.19
C THR A 5 -30.84 -0.08 39.56
N VAL A 6 -31.01 0.98 40.37
CA VAL A 6 -31.08 2.37 39.88
C VAL A 6 -29.72 2.85 39.34
N LYS A 7 -28.61 2.46 39.98
CA LYS A 7 -27.25 2.77 39.48
C LYS A 7 -26.97 2.08 38.14
N TYR A 8 -27.38 0.81 38.00
CA TYR A 8 -27.22 0.10 36.73
C TYR A 8 -28.10 0.68 35.63
N PHE A 9 -29.35 1.07 35.94
CA PHE A 9 -30.22 1.74 34.98
C PHE A 9 -29.62 3.07 34.47
N ALA A 10 -29.05 3.87 35.37
CA ALA A 10 -28.39 5.14 35.02
C ALA A 10 -27.14 4.95 34.14
N VAL A 11 -26.35 3.90 34.38
CA VAL A 11 -25.18 3.57 33.54
C VAL A 11 -25.63 3.06 32.17
N LEU A 12 -26.70 2.26 32.10
CA LEU A 12 -27.20 1.68 30.86
C LEU A 12 -27.77 2.74 29.90
N THR A 13 -28.45 3.77 30.43
CA THR A 13 -28.93 4.91 29.62
C THR A 13 -27.81 5.77 29.06
N ILE A 14 -26.72 5.98 29.81
CA ILE A 14 -25.54 6.71 29.32
C ILE A 14 -24.85 5.93 28.18
N CYS A 15 -24.74 4.60 28.29
CA CYS A 15 -24.17 3.77 27.23
C CYS A 15 -24.98 3.82 25.92
N ILE A 16 -26.31 3.90 26.00
CA ILE A 16 -27.17 3.99 24.82
C ILE A 16 -27.07 5.37 24.14
N LEU A 17 -26.97 6.45 24.92
CA LEU A 17 -26.84 7.81 24.36
C LEU A 17 -25.56 8.01 23.54
N VAL A 18 -24.45 7.37 23.94
CA VAL A 18 -23.16 7.45 23.23
C VAL A 18 -23.22 6.78 21.84
N ALA A 19 -24.10 5.79 21.64
CA ALA A 19 -24.26 5.11 20.35
C ALA A 19 -25.02 5.96 19.30
N ALA A 20 -25.73 7.01 19.72
CA ALA A 20 -26.53 7.86 18.82
C ALA A 20 -25.74 9.02 18.17
N CYS A 21 -24.47 9.24 18.57
CA CYS A 21 -23.60 10.26 17.97
C CYS A 21 -22.73 9.75 16.83
N ALA A 22 -22.90 8.51 16.37
CA ALA A 22 -22.32 8.06 15.12
C ALA A 22 -23.14 8.67 13.98
N GLN A 23 -22.78 9.88 13.57
CA GLN A 23 -23.21 10.45 12.29
C GLN A 23 -22.95 9.39 11.23
N MET A 24 -24.02 8.91 10.62
CA MET A 24 -23.95 8.18 9.36
C MET A 24 -23.50 9.22 8.34
N SER A 25 -22.20 9.47 8.28
CA SER A 25 -21.60 10.24 7.22
C SER A 25 -22.05 9.58 5.92
N PRO A 26 -22.55 10.35 4.93
CA PRO A 26 -22.65 9.81 3.60
C PRO A 26 -21.22 9.41 3.26
N HIS A 27 -20.97 8.11 3.12
CA HIS A 27 -19.83 7.65 2.37
C HIS A 27 -20.06 8.24 0.98
N ALA A 28 -19.46 9.40 0.73
CA ALA A 28 -19.23 9.90 -0.61
C ALA A 28 -18.70 8.68 -1.35
N SER A 29 -19.44 8.23 -2.35
CA SER A 29 -18.97 7.20 -3.26
C SER A 29 -17.56 7.62 -3.62
N VAL A 30 -16.56 6.89 -3.12
CA VAL A 30 -15.18 7.05 -3.55
C VAL A 30 -15.29 6.88 -5.04
N GLY A 31 -15.23 8.02 -5.73
CA GLY A 31 -15.12 8.03 -7.17
C GLY A 31 -14.04 7.03 -7.45
N LYS A 32 -14.32 6.09 -8.34
CA LYS A 32 -13.38 5.12 -8.86
C LYS A 32 -12.31 5.85 -9.70
N GLY A 33 -11.85 7.01 -9.26
CA GLY A 33 -10.53 7.50 -9.57
C GLY A 33 -9.61 6.53 -8.87
N THR A 34 -8.81 5.84 -9.66
CA THR A 34 -7.50 5.40 -9.20
C THR A 34 -6.90 6.57 -8.44
N GLU A 35 -7.00 6.60 -7.11
CA GLU A 35 -6.07 7.40 -6.32
C GLU A 35 -4.71 7.06 -6.92
N ASN A 36 -3.97 8.08 -7.35
CA ASN A 36 -2.61 7.92 -7.85
C ASN A 36 -1.74 7.50 -6.66
N LEU A 37 -1.98 6.29 -6.16
CA LEU A 37 -1.34 5.69 -5.03
C LEU A 37 0.09 5.48 -5.46
N ASN A 38 1.00 6.18 -4.79
CA ASN A 38 2.42 6.02 -5.04
C ASN A 38 2.83 4.61 -4.58
N HIS A 39 2.77 3.64 -5.49
CA HIS A 39 3.05 2.24 -5.20
C HIS A 39 4.50 2.01 -4.76
N THR A 40 5.41 2.93 -5.10
CA THR A 40 6.78 2.96 -4.55
C THR A 40 6.77 3.28 -3.06
N ALA A 41 5.96 4.24 -2.62
CA ALA A 41 5.79 4.56 -1.20
C ALA A 41 5.15 3.39 -0.43
N LEU A 42 4.13 2.74 -1.00
CA LEU A 42 3.50 1.56 -0.39
C LEU A 42 4.47 0.37 -0.29
N THR A 43 5.32 0.18 -1.30
CA THR A 43 6.39 -0.83 -1.26
C THR A 43 7.30 -0.60 -0.06
N LYS A 44 7.84 0.63 0.09
CA LYS A 44 8.72 0.99 1.22
C LYS A 44 8.01 0.83 2.57
N HIS A 45 6.75 1.23 2.65
CA HIS A 45 5.96 1.11 3.88
C HIS A 45 5.86 -0.35 4.33
N HIS A 46 5.46 -1.24 3.44
CA HIS A 46 5.33 -2.67 3.75
C HIS A 46 6.68 -3.35 3.98
N GLU A 47 7.74 -2.98 3.26
CA GLU A 47 9.10 -3.47 3.55
C GLU A 47 9.56 -3.07 4.96
N ASN A 48 9.34 -1.82 5.36
CA ASN A 48 9.70 -1.34 6.69
C ASN A 48 8.90 -2.07 7.77
N LEU A 49 7.60 -2.28 7.54
CA LEU A 49 6.76 -3.02 8.47
C LEU A 49 7.22 -4.48 8.59
N ALA A 50 7.56 -5.12 7.48
CA ALA A 50 8.08 -6.49 7.47
C ALA A 50 9.39 -6.61 8.25
N ARG A 51 10.35 -5.70 8.03
CA ARG A 51 11.61 -5.63 8.79
C ARG A 51 11.38 -5.40 10.28
N SER A 52 10.44 -4.53 10.63
CA SER A 52 10.04 -4.31 12.03
C SER A 52 9.50 -5.58 12.67
N MET A 53 8.68 -6.36 11.96
CA MET A 53 8.17 -7.64 12.46
C MET A 53 9.29 -8.68 12.62
N GLN A 54 10.23 -8.77 11.67
CA GLN A 54 11.40 -9.64 11.79
C GLN A 54 12.23 -9.28 13.03
N ALA A 55 12.51 -8.00 13.26
CA ALA A 55 13.25 -7.54 14.43
C ALA A 55 12.54 -7.93 15.75
N LYS A 56 11.21 -7.79 15.81
CA LYS A 56 10.42 -8.25 16.96
C LYS A 56 10.47 -9.76 17.15
N ALA A 57 10.43 -10.55 16.06
CA ALA A 57 10.58 -12.00 16.14
C ALA A 57 11.96 -12.40 16.68
N GLU A 58 13.03 -11.76 16.21
CA GLU A 58 14.40 -11.97 16.69
C GLU A 58 14.57 -11.61 18.17
N GLU A 59 13.98 -10.51 18.62
CA GLU A 59 13.97 -10.14 20.03
C GLU A 59 13.32 -11.23 20.90
N GLN A 60 12.15 -11.74 20.50
CA GLN A 60 11.50 -12.84 21.20
C GLN A 60 12.32 -14.13 21.17
N LYS A 61 13.02 -14.42 20.06
CA LYS A 61 13.98 -15.55 19.95
C LYS A 61 15.15 -15.40 20.93
N LYS A 62 15.67 -14.19 21.12
CA LYS A 62 16.72 -13.92 22.12
C LYS A 62 16.20 -14.15 23.55
N ILE A 63 14.98 -13.71 23.86
CA ILE A 63 14.35 -13.91 25.17
C ILE A 63 14.19 -15.40 25.51
N ILE A 64 13.73 -16.23 24.56
CA ILE A 64 13.56 -17.67 24.84
C ILE A 64 14.91 -18.38 24.97
N LYS A 65 15.94 -17.96 24.22
CA LYS A 65 17.31 -18.49 24.32
C LYS A 65 17.97 -18.14 25.65
N SER A 66 17.74 -16.93 26.18
CA SER A 66 18.24 -16.55 27.50
C SER A 66 17.50 -17.29 28.61
N ARG A 67 16.16 -17.44 28.50
CA ARG A 67 15.32 -18.08 29.51
C ARG A 67 15.43 -19.60 29.55
N SER A 68 15.70 -20.28 28.43
CA SER A 68 15.83 -21.76 28.43
C SER A 68 16.99 -22.26 29.29
N ARG A 69 18.00 -21.41 29.52
CA ARG A 69 19.11 -21.71 30.45
C ARG A 69 18.70 -21.69 31.92
N PHE A 70 17.61 -21.01 32.28
CA PHE A 70 17.15 -20.84 33.67
C PHE A 70 15.81 -21.53 33.97
N SER A 71 14.99 -21.84 32.95
CA SER A 71 13.66 -22.41 33.16
C SER A 71 13.67 -23.95 33.21
N LYS A 72 14.24 -24.50 34.27
CA LYS A 72 13.87 -25.85 34.71
C LYS A 72 12.75 -25.69 35.74
N PHE A 73 11.64 -26.40 35.55
CA PHE A 73 10.55 -26.63 36.51
C PHE A 73 9.38 -25.61 36.55
N GLY A 74 8.16 -26.11 36.27
CA GLY A 74 6.86 -25.46 36.54
C GLY A 74 5.90 -25.27 35.34
N ARG A 75 4.58 -25.49 35.56
CA ARG A 75 3.51 -25.25 34.55
C ARG A 75 3.48 -23.81 34.03
N ASN A 76 3.83 -22.84 34.89
CA ASN A 76 3.90 -21.43 34.54
C ASN A 76 5.03 -21.13 33.56
N ALA A 77 6.18 -21.78 33.72
CA ALA A 77 7.32 -21.64 32.80
C ALA A 77 6.98 -22.19 31.41
N GLN A 78 6.31 -23.34 31.32
CA GLN A 78 5.84 -23.91 30.06
C GLN A 78 4.80 -23.00 29.36
N SER A 79 3.85 -22.45 30.11
CA SER A 79 2.83 -21.54 29.57
C SER A 79 3.44 -20.24 29.04
N ALA A 80 4.42 -19.68 29.75
CA ALA A 80 5.15 -18.52 29.28
C ALA A 80 5.97 -18.82 28.01
N LYS A 81 6.60 -20.00 27.93
CA LYS A 81 7.30 -20.46 26.72
C LYS A 81 6.37 -20.53 25.51
N LYS A 82 5.20 -21.15 25.67
CA LYS A 82 4.17 -21.22 24.61
C LYS A 82 3.74 -19.83 24.12
N ARG A 83 3.53 -18.89 25.04
CA ARG A 83 3.16 -17.51 24.70
C ARG A 83 4.23 -16.80 23.86
N VAL A 84 5.51 -16.97 24.22
CA VAL A 84 6.62 -16.39 23.45
C VAL A 84 6.74 -17.04 22.07
N LEU A 85 6.60 -18.36 21.97
CA LEU A 85 6.59 -19.07 20.68
C LEU A 85 5.45 -18.60 19.77
N TRP A 86 4.24 -18.43 20.32
CA TRP A 86 3.10 -17.88 19.59
C TRP A 86 3.37 -16.47 19.07
N ARG A 87 4.02 -15.61 19.87
CA ARG A 87 4.43 -14.27 19.43
C ARG A 87 5.43 -14.32 18.28
N ILE A 88 6.45 -15.18 18.38
CA ILE A 88 7.44 -15.38 17.30
C ILE A 88 6.73 -15.74 15.99
N HIS A 89 5.88 -16.77 16.04
CA HIS A 89 5.14 -17.24 14.88
C HIS A 89 4.28 -16.13 14.24
N ASN A 90 3.56 -15.35 15.05
CA ASN A 90 2.74 -14.26 14.53
C ASN A 90 3.56 -13.14 13.90
N TYR A 91 4.71 -12.79 14.48
CA TYR A 91 5.59 -11.79 13.89
C TYR A 91 6.21 -12.28 12.58
N GLU A 92 6.61 -13.54 12.50
CA GLU A 92 7.10 -14.15 11.26
C GLU A 92 6.03 -14.11 10.17
N LYS A 93 4.81 -14.57 10.48
CA LYS A 93 3.68 -14.54 9.55
C LYS A 93 3.33 -13.11 9.13
N ALA A 94 3.37 -12.16 10.06
CA ALA A 94 3.15 -10.75 9.74
C ALA A 94 4.25 -10.18 8.84
N ALA A 95 5.50 -10.60 9.01
CA ALA A 95 6.59 -10.22 8.11
C ALA A 95 6.37 -10.77 6.69
N GLU A 96 6.02 -12.05 6.56
CA GLU A 96 5.71 -12.69 5.27
C GLU A 96 4.59 -11.98 4.52
N VAL A 97 3.47 -11.71 5.20
CA VAL A 97 2.33 -10.99 4.62
C VAL A 97 2.74 -9.59 4.14
N ASN A 98 3.57 -8.88 4.91
CA ASN A 98 4.02 -7.56 4.51
C ASN A 98 5.02 -7.60 3.35
N PHE A 99 5.92 -8.57 3.30
CA PHE A 99 6.77 -8.77 2.12
C PHE A 99 5.96 -9.10 0.86
N ALA A 100 4.92 -9.93 0.99
CA ALA A 100 4.02 -10.23 -0.13
C ALA A 100 3.30 -8.96 -0.63
N LYS A 101 2.81 -8.11 0.28
CA LYS A 101 2.21 -6.82 -0.08
C LYS A 101 3.20 -5.86 -0.73
N ALA A 102 4.42 -5.79 -0.22
CA ALA A 102 5.48 -5.00 -0.84
C ALA A 102 5.79 -5.48 -2.26
N ALA A 103 5.92 -6.80 -2.46
CA ALA A 103 6.15 -7.39 -3.78
C ALA A 103 5.00 -7.09 -4.76
N TYR A 104 3.76 -7.15 -4.27
CA TYR A 104 2.57 -6.79 -5.06
C TYR A 104 2.61 -5.34 -5.53
N HIS A 105 2.84 -4.37 -4.63
CA HIS A 105 2.93 -2.96 -5.01
C HIS A 105 4.14 -2.67 -5.89
N LYS A 106 5.27 -3.35 -5.68
CA LYS A 106 6.44 -3.25 -6.54
C LYS A 106 6.15 -3.72 -7.97
N LYS A 107 5.33 -4.75 -8.14
CA LYS A 107 4.89 -5.22 -9.46
C LYS A 107 4.05 -4.15 -10.16
N ILE A 108 3.07 -3.57 -9.47
CA ILE A 108 2.22 -2.50 -10.04
C ILE A 108 3.05 -1.27 -10.42
N ALA A 109 3.96 -0.83 -9.55
CA ALA A 109 4.83 0.32 -9.83
C ALA A 109 5.67 0.12 -11.11
N ARG A 110 6.14 -1.11 -11.36
CA ARG A 110 6.86 -1.47 -12.58
C ARG A 110 5.96 -1.46 -13.81
N GLU A 111 4.73 -1.96 -13.69
CA GLU A 111 3.75 -1.97 -14.79
C GLU A 111 3.34 -0.55 -15.17
N GLN A 112 3.12 0.34 -14.20
CA GLN A 112 2.86 1.76 -14.45
C GLN A 112 4.02 2.44 -15.17
N GLY A 113 5.25 2.29 -14.68
CA GLY A 113 6.42 2.87 -15.35
C GLY A 113 6.61 2.37 -16.78
N ARG A 114 6.24 1.13 -17.09
CA ARG A 114 6.25 0.60 -18.47
C ARG A 114 5.17 1.25 -19.33
N HIS A 115 3.95 1.39 -18.82
CA HIS A 115 2.86 2.05 -19.55
C HIS A 115 3.19 3.51 -19.88
N ASP A 116 3.82 4.23 -18.95
CA ASP A 116 4.26 5.61 -19.15
C ASP A 116 5.34 5.72 -20.24
N THR A 117 6.24 4.73 -20.36
CA THR A 117 7.25 4.72 -21.42
C THR A 117 6.69 4.43 -22.81
N HIS A 118 5.68 3.56 -22.92
CA HIS A 118 5.05 3.24 -24.20
C HIS A 118 4.17 4.39 -24.71
N THR A 119 3.33 4.96 -23.85
CA THR A 119 2.47 6.11 -24.21
C THR A 119 3.27 7.34 -24.63
N ASN A 120 4.37 7.65 -23.95
CA ASN A 120 5.27 8.73 -24.37
C ASN A 120 5.99 8.41 -25.68
N SER A 121 6.42 7.17 -25.91
CA SER A 121 7.07 6.78 -27.17
C SER A 121 6.12 6.90 -28.36
N ASP A 122 4.86 6.47 -28.21
CA ASP A 122 3.86 6.53 -29.28
C ASP A 122 3.43 7.98 -29.56
N ALA A 123 3.22 8.80 -28.52
CA ALA A 123 2.92 10.23 -28.67
C ALA A 123 4.08 11.03 -29.30
N THR A 124 5.33 10.60 -29.08
CA THR A 124 6.51 11.23 -29.70
C THR A 124 6.62 10.87 -31.18
N LYS A 125 6.37 9.60 -31.54
CA LYS A 125 6.36 9.14 -32.94
C LYS A 125 5.27 9.83 -33.76
N GLU A 126 4.05 9.92 -33.23
CA GLU A 126 2.94 10.59 -33.92
C GLU A 126 3.25 12.08 -34.21
N GLN A 127 3.94 12.77 -33.31
CA GLN A 127 4.36 14.16 -33.52
C GLN A 127 5.49 14.30 -34.55
N ILE A 128 6.46 13.37 -34.55
CA ILE A 128 7.55 13.35 -35.54
C ILE A 128 7.00 13.04 -36.94
N ASP A 129 6.06 12.12 -37.06
CA ASP A 129 5.41 11.78 -38.34
C ASP A 129 4.57 12.95 -38.87
N LYS A 130 3.85 13.66 -37.99
CA LYS A 130 3.11 14.89 -38.37
C LYS A 130 4.05 16.02 -38.78
N ALA A 131 5.20 16.17 -38.12
CA ALA A 131 6.18 17.20 -38.45
C ALA A 131 6.88 16.92 -39.79
N SER A 132 7.25 15.68 -40.06
CA SER A 132 7.87 15.26 -41.33
C SER A 132 6.90 15.40 -42.52
N PHE A 133 5.62 15.06 -42.36
CA PHE A 133 4.59 15.30 -43.37
C PHE A 133 4.40 16.80 -43.68
N ARG A 134 4.51 17.67 -42.66
CA ARG A 134 4.42 19.13 -42.85
C ARG A 134 5.65 19.70 -43.56
N LEU A 135 6.84 19.14 -43.34
CA LEU A 135 8.07 19.54 -44.03
C LEU A 135 8.02 19.20 -45.52
N ASP A 136 7.58 17.99 -45.88
CA ASP A 136 7.44 17.53 -47.26
C ASP A 136 6.46 18.39 -48.08
N LYS A 137 5.41 18.93 -47.45
CA LYS A 137 4.44 19.81 -48.09
C LYS A 137 4.90 21.27 -48.23
N SER A 138 6.01 21.64 -47.59
CA SER A 138 6.49 23.03 -47.52
C SER A 138 7.66 23.33 -48.46
N THR A 139 8.19 22.34 -49.17
CA THR A 139 9.15 22.58 -50.25
C THR A 139 8.38 23.16 -51.45
N PRO A 140 8.68 24.40 -51.88
CA PRO A 140 8.08 24.94 -53.09
C PRO A 140 8.64 24.14 -54.27
N VAL A 141 7.76 23.37 -54.94
CA VAL A 141 8.01 22.87 -56.29
C VAL A 141 8.08 24.10 -57.20
N ASN A 142 9.28 24.62 -57.38
CA ASN A 142 9.62 25.51 -58.48
C ASN A 142 10.81 24.91 -59.22
N SER A 143 10.49 24.09 -60.20
CA SER A 143 11.41 23.79 -61.30
C SER A 143 10.59 23.72 -62.59
N ASP A 144 10.86 24.71 -63.44
CA ASP A 144 10.92 24.68 -64.91
C ASP A 144 9.73 25.18 -65.75
N GLY A 145 10.08 26.06 -66.70
CA GLY A 145 9.28 26.57 -67.82
C GLY A 145 9.17 28.10 -67.81
N LEU A 146 10.22 28.87 -68.13
CA LEU A 146 10.69 29.22 -69.49
C LEU A 146 9.58 29.71 -70.44
N GLU A 147 9.70 31.00 -70.78
CA GLU A 147 9.28 31.70 -72.01
C GLU A 147 7.80 31.70 -72.41
N ASP A 148 7.24 32.92 -72.38
CA ASP A 148 6.54 33.57 -73.50
C ASP A 148 5.38 34.44 -73.00
N ALA A 149 5.57 35.76 -73.00
CA ALA A 149 4.50 36.72 -73.34
C ALA A 149 5.10 38.12 -73.51
N LEU A 150 5.01 38.58 -74.76
CA LEU A 150 5.15 39.97 -75.22
C LEU A 150 4.18 40.92 -74.51
#